data_AF-I7ZDR2-F1
#
_entry.id   AF-I7ZDR2-F1
#
_cell.length_a   1.000
_cell.length_b   1.000
_cell.length_c   1.000
_cell.angle_alpha   90.00
_cell.angle_beta   90.00
_cell.angle_gamma   90.00
#
_symmetry.space_group_name_H-M   'P 1'
#
loop_
_entity.id
_entity.type
_entity.pdbx_description
1 polymer ?
#
loop_
_entity_poly.entity_id
_entity_poly.type
_entity_poly.pdbx_seq_one_letter_code
_entity_poly.pdbx_strand_id
1 'polypeptide(L)'
;MKTVTTADVRISGRRLQERRKRIWQRDPNCARCGRLTIHPHGYELDHRVPLHQGGEDTDENCQVLCNGTEGCHLAKTREDAKA
;
A
#
# COMPACT_ATOMS: atom_id res chain seq x y z
N MET A 1 27.85 11.40 -7.86
CA MET A 1 27.25 10.62 -6.75
C MET A 1 25.75 10.55 -6.99
N LYS A 2 25.16 9.36 -7.12
CA LYS A 2 23.70 9.23 -7.28
C LYS A 2 23.05 9.55 -5.94
N THR A 3 22.19 10.57 -5.92
CA THR A 3 21.37 10.89 -4.75
C THR A 3 20.41 9.73 -4.51
N VAL A 4 20.61 9.00 -3.41
CA VAL A 4 19.66 7.98 -2.96
C VAL A 4 18.38 8.72 -2.59
N THR A 5 17.37 8.60 -3.44
CA THR A 5 16.03 9.10 -3.11
C THR A 5 15.37 8.15 -2.12
N THR A 6 14.38 8.63 -1.37
CA THR A 6 13.61 7.81 -0.43
C THR A 6 12.99 6.58 -1.12
N ALA A 7 12.75 6.64 -2.43
CA ALA A 7 12.28 5.54 -3.27
C ALA A 7 13.27 4.35 -3.37
N ASP A 8 14.58 4.56 -3.13
CA ASP A 8 15.61 3.51 -3.20
C ASP A 8 15.69 2.66 -1.91
N VAL A 9 15.27 3.21 -0.77
CA VAL A 9 15.35 2.49 0.52
C VAL A 9 14.12 1.63 0.71
N ARG A 10 14.14 0.42 0.14
CA ARG A 10 13.07 -0.57 0.31
C ARG A 10 12.92 -0.94 1.79
N ILE A 11 11.83 -0.49 2.42
CA ILE A 11 11.45 -0.94 3.76
C ILE A 11 11.14 -2.43 3.70
N SER A 12 11.82 -3.22 4.53
CA SER A 12 11.66 -4.66 4.58
C SER A 12 11.61 -5.18 6.02
N GLY A 13 11.32 -6.48 6.18
CA GLY A 13 11.34 -7.17 7.47
C GLY A 13 10.42 -6.56 8.53
N ARG A 14 10.89 -6.49 9.77
CA ARG A 14 10.13 -5.99 10.93
C ARG A 14 9.55 -4.59 10.67
N ARG A 15 10.32 -3.67 10.09
CA ARG A 15 9.88 -2.29 9.84
C ARG A 15 8.68 -2.23 8.90
N LEU A 16 8.64 -3.11 7.89
CA LEU A 16 7.50 -3.23 6.97
C LEU A 16 6.26 -3.75 7.71
N GLN A 17 6.44 -4.79 8.53
CA GLN A 17 5.33 -5.38 9.30
C GLN A 17 4.73 -4.37 10.29
N GLU A 18 5.56 -3.60 10.99
CA GLU A 18 5.09 -2.54 11.90
C GLU A 18 4.34 -1.43 11.14
N ARG A 19 4.84 -1.00 9.97
CA ARG A 19 4.13 -0.04 9.13
C ARG A 19 2.78 -0.57 8.66
N ARG A 20 2.74 -1.81 8.15
CA ARG A 20 1.50 -2.48 7.73
C ARG A 20 0.48 -2.50 8.87
N LYS A 21 0.92 -2.88 10.08
CA LYS A 21 0.06 -2.93 11.26
C LYS A 21 -0.42 -1.55 11.69
N ARG A 22 0.46 -0.55 11.75
CA ARG A 22 0.12 0.83 12.15
C ARG A 22 -0.96 1.44 11.25
N ILE A 23 -0.82 1.29 9.93
CA ILE A 23 -1.78 1.86 8.99
C ILE A 23 -3.12 1.12 9.06
N TRP A 24 -3.08 -0.21 9.16
CA TRP A 24 -4.30 -1.02 9.34
C TRP A 24 -5.02 -0.73 10.67
N GLN A 25 -4.28 -0.44 11.75
CA GLN A 25 -4.89 -0.06 13.03
C GLN A 25 -5.59 1.30 12.98
N ARG A 26 -5.18 2.20 12.07
CA ARG A 26 -5.85 3.49 11.86
C ARG A 26 -7.17 3.31 11.13
N ASP A 27 -7.18 2.48 10.09
CA ASP A 27 -8.38 2.12 9.34
C ASP A 27 -8.22 0.70 8.76
N PRO A 28 -8.92 -0.30 9.32
CA PRO A 28 -8.81 -1.68 8.87
C PRO A 28 -9.70 -1.97 7.66
N ASN A 29 -10.45 -0.99 7.16
CA ASN A 29 -11.35 -1.16 6.03
C ASN A 29 -10.62 -0.91 4.70
N CYS A 30 -11.03 -1.62 3.65
CA CYS A 30 -10.55 -1.40 2.31
C CYS A 30 -10.93 0.02 1.85
N ALA A 31 -9.96 0.84 1.47
CA ALA A 31 -10.18 2.23 1.07
C ALA A 31 -11.03 2.39 -0.21
N ARG A 32 -11.21 1.33 -1.02
CA ARG A 32 -12.07 1.35 -2.22
C ARG A 32 -13.48 0.83 -1.96
N CYS A 33 -13.62 -0.35 -1.35
CA CYS A 33 -14.93 -1.00 -1.20
C CYS A 33 -15.51 -0.95 0.22
N GLY A 34 -14.79 -0.41 1.20
CA GLY A 34 -15.23 -0.28 2.59
C GLY A 34 -15.27 -1.58 3.41
N ARG A 35 -14.98 -2.73 2.81
CA ARG A 35 -14.97 -4.03 3.53
C ARG A 35 -13.89 -4.06 4.60
N LEU A 36 -14.22 -4.57 5.79
CA LEU A 36 -13.25 -4.87 6.84
C LEU A 36 -12.24 -5.92 6.38
N THR A 37 -10.94 -5.63 6.50
CA THR A 37 -9.86 -6.53 6.12
C THR A 37 -9.25 -7.23 7.33
N ILE A 38 -8.68 -8.42 7.11
CA ILE A 38 -8.08 -9.24 8.17
C ILE A 38 -6.57 -8.99 8.21
N HIS A 39 -6.01 -8.66 9.36
CA HIS A 39 -4.56 -8.60 9.53
C HIS A 39 -3.97 -9.99 9.88
N PRO A 40 -2.77 -10.36 9.39
CA PRO A 40 -1.89 -9.61 8.48
C PRO A 40 -2.07 -9.93 6.99
N HIS A 41 -2.87 -10.93 6.65
CA HIS A 41 -2.90 -11.55 5.32
C HIS A 41 -4.13 -11.22 4.46
N GLY A 42 -5.11 -10.49 4.98
CA GLY A 42 -6.36 -10.14 4.27
C GLY A 42 -6.35 -8.78 3.58
N TYR A 43 -5.19 -8.14 3.49
CA TYR A 43 -5.01 -6.87 2.78
C TYR A 43 -3.59 -6.74 2.25
N GLU A 44 -3.44 -5.85 1.30
CA GLU A 44 -2.16 -5.27 0.90
C GLU A 44 -2.13 -3.79 1.21
N LEU A 45 -0.94 -3.30 1.51
CA LEU A 45 -0.67 -1.89 1.70
C LEU A 45 -0.20 -1.32 0.37
N ASP A 46 -0.96 -0.38 -0.17
CA ASP A 46 -0.71 0.17 -1.50
C ASP A 46 -0.65 1.70 -1.47
N HIS A 47 0.04 2.30 -2.43
CA HIS A 47 0.16 3.75 -2.53
C HIS A 47 -1.05 4.35 -3.24
N ARG A 48 -1.61 5.46 -2.76
CA ARG A 48 -2.73 6.18 -3.42
C ARG A 48 -2.27 6.76 -4.75
N VAL A 49 -1.14 7.45 -4.73
CA VAL A 49 -0.40 7.87 -5.91
C VAL A 49 0.80 6.92 -6.07
N PRO A 50 0.95 6.20 -7.20
CA PRO A 50 2.08 5.32 -7.42
C PRO A 50 3.42 6.06 -7.37
N LEU A 51 4.46 5.41 -6.83
CA LEU A 51 5.79 6.01 -6.71
C LEU A 51 6.36 6.44 -8.09
N HIS A 52 6.10 5.67 -9.15
CA HIS A 52 6.55 6.02 -10.51
C HIS A 52 5.82 7.21 -11.12
N GLN A 53 4.65 7.57 -10.60
CA GLN A 53 3.89 8.77 -10.99
C GLN A 53 4.17 9.97 -10.06
N GLY A 54 5.22 9.90 -9.23
CA GLY A 54 5.61 10.98 -8.32
C GLY A 54 4.95 10.90 -6.94
N GLY A 55 4.32 9.77 -6.59
CA GLY A 55 3.82 9.54 -5.23
C GLY A 55 4.96 9.41 -4.20
N GLU A 56 4.71 9.88 -2.98
CA GLU A 56 5.67 9.76 -1.87
C GLU A 56 5.49 8.45 -1.10
N ASP A 57 6.56 7.89 -0.55
CA ASP A 57 6.46 6.71 0.34
C ASP A 57 6.14 7.13 1.80
N THR A 58 4.95 7.70 2.00
CA THR A 58 4.46 8.15 3.32
C THR A 58 3.30 7.28 3.80
N ASP A 59 2.96 7.37 5.09
CA ASP A 59 1.79 6.66 5.62
C ASP A 59 0.48 7.26 5.10
N GLU A 60 0.47 8.56 4.83
CA GLU A 60 -0.65 9.31 4.26
C GLU A 60 -0.95 8.89 2.82
N ASN A 61 0.10 8.63 2.03
CA ASN A 61 -0.04 8.09 0.69
C ASN A 61 -0.30 6.59 0.70
N CYS A 62 -0.28 5.90 1.85
CA CYS A 62 -0.64 4.49 1.91
C CYS A 62 -2.12 4.28 2.23
N GLN A 63 -2.66 3.18 1.69
CA GLN A 63 -4.03 2.74 1.90
C GLN A 63 -4.11 1.23 2.04
N VAL A 64 -5.04 0.77 2.87
CA VAL A 64 -5.38 -0.64 3.01
C VAL A 64 -6.31 -1.02 1.85
N LEU A 65 -5.92 -2.04 1.08
CA LEU A 65 -6.77 -2.60 0.02
C LEU A 65 -6.96 -4.09 0.24
N CYS A 66 -8.21 -4.56 0.09
CA CYS A 66 -8.47 -6.00 0.13
C CYS A 66 -7.73 -6.70 -1.01
N ASN A 67 -7.17 -7.86 -0.69
CA ASN A 67 -6.47 -8.71 -1.63
C ASN A 67 -7.41 -9.79 -2.20
N GLY A 68 -6.84 -10.73 -2.96
CA GLY A 68 -7.58 -11.80 -3.64
C GLY A 68 -7.90 -11.47 -5.11
N THR A 69 -8.51 -12.43 -5.79
CA THR A 69 -8.81 -12.37 -7.24
C THR A 69 -9.75 -11.21 -7.60
N GLU A 70 -10.72 -10.93 -6.72
CA GLU A 70 -11.65 -9.80 -6.83
C GLU A 70 -11.26 -8.65 -5.89
N GLY A 71 -10.02 -8.69 -5.39
CA GLY A 71 -9.49 -7.70 -4.48
C GLY A 71 -9.29 -6.34 -5.16
N CYS A 72 -9.61 -5.28 -4.43
CA CYS A 72 -9.40 -3.90 -4.86
C CYS A 72 -7.93 -3.60 -5.16
N HIS A 73 -7.00 -4.28 -4.48
CA HIS A 73 -5.57 -4.16 -4.74
C HIS A 73 -5.23 -4.57 -6.18
N LEU A 74 -5.67 -5.76 -6.62
CA LEU A 74 -5.38 -6.26 -7.96
C LEU A 74 -6.00 -5.37 -9.05
N ALA A 75 -7.22 -4.86 -8.81
CA ALA A 75 -7.86 -3.90 -9.70
C ALA A 75 -7.03 -2.62 -9.85
N LYS A 76 -6.55 -2.05 -8.72
CA LYS A 76 -5.69 -0.87 -8.74
C LYS A 76 -4.37 -1.12 -9.45
N THR A 77 -3.68 -2.23 -9.17
CA THR A 77 -2.42 -2.57 -9.86
C THR A 77 -2.60 -2.63 -11.37
N ARG A 78 -3.75 -3.15 -11.87
CA ARG A 78 -4.07 -3.19 -13.30
C ARG A 78 -4.37 -1.81 -13.89
N GLU A 79 -4.91 -0.89 -13.11
CA GLU A 79 -5.16 0.49 -13.53
C GLU A 79 -3.86 1.29 -13.58
N ASP A 80 -3.03 1.18 -12.53
CA ASP A 80 -1.74 1.86 -12.45
C ASP A 80 -0.76 1.41 -13.53
N ALA A 81 -0.84 0.15 -13.96
CA ALA A 81 -0.01 -0.37 -15.05
C ALA A 81 -0.39 0.18 -16.45
N LYS A 82 -1.59 0.77 -16.58
CA LYS A 82 -2.07 1.37 -17.83
C LYS A 82 -1.78 2.87 -17.93
N ALA A 83 -1.40 3.51 -16.83
CA ALA A 83 -1.23 4.95 -16.68
C ALA A 83 0.26 5.34 -16.64
#